data_AF-A0A973XBG9-F1
#
_entry.id   AF-A0A973XBG9-F1
#
_cell.length_a   1.000
_cell.length_b   1.000
_cell.length_c   1.000
_cell.angle_alpha   90.00
_cell.angle_beta   90.00
_cell.angle_gamma   90.00
#
_symmetry.space_group_name_H-M   'P 1'
#
loop_
_entity.id
_entity.type
_entity.pdbx_description
1 polymer ?
#
loop_
_entity_poly.entity_id
_entity_poly.type
_entity_poly.pdbx_seq_one_letter_code
_entity_poly.pdbx_strand_id
1 'polypeptide(L)'
;MVEDIRFLGRILGDVIREQEGVEAYELIEQIRKLSVAFRRDADHEADKALKRLLKALSGDQTVSVIRAFTYFSHLANLAED
;
A
#
# COMPACT_ATOMS: atom_id res chain seq x y z
N MET A 1 17.34 5.07 -8.07
CA MET A 1 16.08 4.37 -8.40
C MET A 1 15.49 3.59 -7.21
N VAL A 2 16.01 2.43 -6.79
CA VAL A 2 15.36 1.63 -5.72
C VAL A 2 15.36 2.34 -4.36
N GLU A 3 16.42 3.07 -4.03
CA GLU A 3 16.51 3.87 -2.80
C GLU A 3 15.55 5.06 -2.82
N ASP A 4 15.39 5.72 -3.96
CA ASP A 4 14.45 6.84 -4.15
C ASP A 4 13.01 6.37 -4.00
N ILE A 5 12.64 5.25 -4.62
CA ILE A 5 11.30 4.64 -4.46
C ILE A 5 11.04 4.28 -2.99
N ARG A 6 12.03 3.74 -2.28
CA ARG A 6 11.91 3.46 -0.84
C ARG A 6 11.78 4.74 -0.01
N PHE A 7 12.47 5.80 -0.38
CA PHE A 7 12.39 7.09 0.30
C PHE A 7 11.01 7.74 0.09
N LEU A 8 10.53 7.82 -1.15
CA LEU A 8 9.20 8.32 -1.47
C LEU A 8 8.10 7.47 -0.84
N GLY A 9 8.27 6.14 -0.78
CA GLY A 9 7.35 5.26 -0.06
C GLY A 9 7.28 5.55 1.44
N ARG A 10 8.40 5.92 2.09
CA ARG A 10 8.40 6.34 3.50
C ARG A 10 7.65 7.66 3.68
N ILE A 11 7.94 8.67 2.85
CA ILE A 11 7.25 9.96 2.89
C ILE A 11 5.75 9.79 2.69
N LEU A 12 5.34 9.00 1.70
CA LEU A 12 3.92 8.73 1.46
C LEU A 12 3.27 8.05 2.66
N GLY A 13 3.95 7.08 3.28
CA GLY A 13 3.47 6.41 4.48
C GLY A 13 3.27 7.38 5.65
N ASP A 14 4.19 8.32 5.84
CA ASP A 14 4.09 9.35 6.87
C ASP A 14 2.94 10.34 6.58
N VAL A 15 2.80 10.79 5.33
CA VAL A 15 1.68 11.65 4.90
C VAL A 15 0.33 10.96 5.09
N ILE A 16 0.20 9.68 4.72
CA ILE A 16 -1.04 8.91 4.94
C ILE A 16 -1.35 8.84 6.45
N ARG A 17 -0.34 8.58 7.28
CA ARG A 17 -0.53 8.52 8.74
C ARG A 17 -1.00 9.86 9.32
N GLU A 18 -0.44 10.96 8.83
CA GLU A 18 -0.79 12.32 9.27
C GLU A 18 -2.18 12.76 8.79
N GLN A 19 -2.56 12.44 7.55
CA GLN A 19 -3.78 12.95 6.92
C GLN A 19 -5.00 12.04 7.12
N GLU A 20 -4.80 10.72 7.05
CA GLU A 20 -5.88 9.71 7.08
C GLU A 20 -5.87 8.89 8.38
N GLY A 21 -4.86 9.10 9.23
CA GLY A 21 -4.72 8.44 10.53
C GLY A 21 -4.00 7.09 10.49
N VAL A 22 -3.77 6.54 11.69
CA VAL A 22 -2.98 5.32 11.89
C VAL A 22 -3.68 4.08 11.32
N GLU A 23 -5.00 3.98 11.46
CA GLU A 23 -5.75 2.81 10.97
C GLU A 23 -5.67 2.68 9.44
N ALA A 24 -5.79 3.79 8.71
CA ALA A 24 -5.64 3.81 7.26
C ALA A 24 -4.22 3.40 6.84
N TYR A 25 -3.19 3.95 7.51
CA TYR A 25 -1.80 3.58 7.29
C TYR A 25 -1.57 2.08 7.51
N GLU A 26 -2.05 1.51 8.61
CA GLU A 26 -1.90 0.09 8.94
C GLU A 26 -2.57 -0.81 7.92
N LEU A 27 -3.78 -0.44 7.48
CA LEU A 27 -4.49 -1.16 6.42
C LEU A 27 -3.69 -1.20 5.11
N ILE A 28 -3.17 -0.04 4.69
CA ILE A 28 -2.36 0.08 3.46
C ILE A 28 -1.07 -0.74 3.57
N GLU A 29 -0.39 -0.67 4.72
CA GLU A 29 0.81 -1.47 4.98
C GLU A 29 0.52 -2.98 5.01
N GLN A 30 -0.62 -3.39 5.55
CA GLN A 30 -1.04 -4.79 5.54
C GLN A 30 -1.25 -5.29 4.12
N ILE A 31 -1.97 -4.53 3.28
CA ILE A 31 -2.17 -4.84 1.86
C ILE A 31 -0.82 -4.95 1.13
N ARG A 32 0.10 -4.00 1.38
CA ARG A 32 1.44 -4.00 0.78
C ARG A 32 2.24 -5.24 1.17
N LYS A 33 2.30 -5.57 2.46
CA LYS A 33 3.05 -6.74 2.97
C LYS A 33 2.54 -8.05 2.38
N LEU A 34 1.22 -8.24 2.35
CA LEU A 34 0.60 -9.43 1.76
C LEU A 34 0.88 -9.53 0.25
N SER A 35 0.78 -8.40 -0.46
CA SER A 35 1.07 -8.34 -1.91
C SER A 35 2.53 -8.70 -2.22
N VAL A 36 3.47 -8.23 -1.40
CA VAL A 36 4.90 -8.53 -1.54
C VAL A 36 5.20 -9.98 -1.22
N ALA A 37 4.67 -10.53 -0.12
CA ALA A 37 4.85 -11.93 0.25
C ALA A 37 4.33 -12.88 -0.84
N PHE A 38 3.12 -12.61 -1.36
CA PHE A 38 2.58 -13.38 -2.48
C PHE A 38 3.46 -13.30 -3.73
N ARG A 39 3.87 -12.10 -4.15
CA ARG A 39 4.63 -11.91 -5.39
C ARG A 39 6.07 -12.43 -5.32
N ARG A 40 6.73 -12.27 -4.18
CA ARG A 40 8.15 -12.59 -4.04
C ARG A 40 8.38 -14.04 -3.62
N ASP A 41 7.55 -14.55 -2.71
CA ASP A 41 7.77 -15.83 -2.06
C ASP A 41 6.75 -16.91 -2.52
N ALA A 42 5.90 -16.58 -3.51
CA ALA A 42 4.81 -17.42 -4.00
C ALA A 42 3.87 -17.92 -2.88
N ASP A 43 3.70 -17.10 -1.84
CA ASP A 43 2.91 -17.44 -0.65
C ASP A 43 1.40 -17.41 -0.97
N HIS A 44 0.80 -18.59 -1.08
CA HIS A 44 -0.62 -18.75 -1.38
C HIS A 44 -1.52 -18.43 -0.18
N GLU A 45 -1.01 -18.50 1.05
CA GLU A 45 -1.75 -18.08 2.23
C GLU A 45 -1.82 -16.55 2.30
N ALA A 46 -0.73 -15.86 1.91
CA ALA A 46 -0.75 -14.41 1.73
C ALA A 46 -1.76 -13.96 0.67
N ASP A 47 -1.89 -14.68 -0.45
CA ASP A 47 -2.92 -14.40 -1.47
C ASP A 47 -4.35 -14.57 -0.92
N LYS A 48 -4.62 -15.66 -0.19
CA LYS A 48 -5.93 -15.88 0.44
C LYS A 48 -6.25 -14.79 1.45
N ALA A 49 -5.28 -14.41 2.28
CA ALA A 49 -5.43 -13.34 3.28
C ALA A 49 -5.68 -12.00 2.60
N LEU A 50 -4.93 -11.67 1.54
CA LEU A 50 -5.11 -10.44 0.76
C LEU A 50 -6.51 -10.38 0.15
N LYS A 51 -6.97 -11.46 -0.48
CA LYS A 51 -8.32 -11.52 -1.07
C LYS A 51 -9.42 -11.37 -0.02
N ARG A 52 -9.25 -11.94 1.18
CA ARG A 52 -10.21 -11.76 2.28
C ARG A 52 -10.24 -10.32 2.78
N LEU A 53 -9.07 -9.72 2.97
CA LEU A 53 -8.93 -8.33 3.40
C LEU A 53 -9.60 -7.37 2.42
N LEU A 54 -9.30 -7.50 1.12
CA LEU A 54 -9.88 -6.66 0.08
C LEU A 54 -11.40 -6.80 -0.02
N LYS A 55 -11.95 -8.00 0.19
CA LYS A 55 -13.41 -8.23 0.22
C LYS A 55 -14.10 -7.66 1.45
N ALA A 56 -13.37 -7.43 2.53
CA ALA A 56 -13.91 -6.94 3.79
C ALA A 56 -13.85 -5.40 3.93
N LEU A 57 -13.24 -4.71 2.97
CA LEU A 57 -13.14 -3.26 3.00
C LEU A 57 -14.53 -2.60 2.92
N SER A 58 -14.73 -1.59 3.76
CA SER A 58 -15.83 -0.65 3.58
C SER A 58 -15.60 0.21 2.32
N GLY A 59 -16.63 0.95 1.89
CA GLY A 59 -16.51 1.92 0.80
C GLY A 59 -15.43 2.96 1.08
N ASP A 60 -15.42 3.54 2.28
CA ASP A 60 -14.46 4.57 2.68
C ASP A 60 -13.02 4.03 2.74
N GLN A 61 -12.85 2.81 3.26
CA GLN A 61 -11.56 2.13 3.26
C GLN A 61 -11.07 1.85 1.83
N THR A 62 -11.98 1.44 0.94
CA THR A 62 -11.65 1.19 -0.47
C THR A 62 -11.16 2.47 -1.16
N VAL A 63 -11.85 3.60 -0.94
CA VAL A 63 -11.44 4.91 -1.48
C VAL A 63 -10.06 5.31 -0.96
N SER A 64 -9.81 5.13 0.35
CA SER A 64 -8.54 5.47 0.99
C SER A 64 -7.38 4.63 0.42
N VAL A 65 -7.59 3.33 0.26
CA VAL A 65 -6.60 2.42 -0.34
C VAL A 65 -6.29 2.82 -1.78
N ILE A 66 -7.30 3.05 -2.63
CA ILE A 66 -7.10 3.46 -4.03
C ILE A 66 -6.32 4.78 -4.11
N ARG A 67 -6.66 5.76 -3.27
CA ARG A 67 -5.99 7.06 -3.20
C ARG A 67 -4.50 6.88 -2.88
N ALA A 68 -4.18 6.10 -1.85
CA ALA A 68 -2.80 5.84 -1.45
C ALA A 68 -1.98 5.18 -2.57
N PHE A 69 -2.51 4.17 -3.25
CA PHE A 69 -1.82 3.52 -4.38
C PHE A 69 -1.67 4.44 -5.59
N THR A 70 -2.64 5.34 -5.83
CA THR A 70 -2.53 6.37 -6.87
C THR A 70 -1.37 7.32 -6.58
N TYR A 71 -1.25 7.82 -5.35
CA TYR A 71 -0.11 8.65 -4.95
C TYR A 71 1.21 7.91 -5.06
N PHE A 72 1.26 6.64 -4.66
CA PHE A 72 2.46 5.82 -4.83
C PHE A 72 2.88 5.70 -6.29
N SER A 73 1.92 5.46 -7.21
CA SER A 73 2.17 5.38 -8.64
C SER A 73 2.75 6.69 -9.20
N HIS A 74 2.18 7.84 -8.80
CA HIS A 74 2.70 9.15 -9.20
C HIS A 74 4.12 9.42 -8.69
N LEU A 75 4.41 9.03 -7.45
CA LEU A 75 5.75 9.15 -6.89
C LEU A 75 6.76 8.22 -7.57
N ALA A 76 6.35 6.99 -7.91
CA ALA A 76 7.20 6.04 -8.63
C ALA A 76 7.57 6.57 -10.01
N ASN A 77 6.61 7.12 -10.75
CA ASN A 77 6.86 7.76 -12.05
C ASN A 77 7.85 8.93 -11.92
N LEU A 78 7.67 9.80 -10.91
CA LEU A 78 8.55 10.94 -10.66
C LEU A 78 9.99 10.52 -10.26
N ALA A 79 10.19 9.33 -9.68
CA ALA A 79 11.52 8.81 -9.35
C ALA A 79 12.19 8.03 -10.49
N GLU A 80 11.44 7.71 -11.54
CA GLU A 80 11.94 7.05 -12.75
C GLU A 80 12.39 8.07 -13.81
N ASP A 81 11.69 9.20 -13.90
CA ASP A 81 12.05 10.38 -14.70
C ASP A 81 13.26 11.16 -14.10
#